data_AF-A0A0N5CMH9-F1
#
_entry.id   AF-A0A0N5CMH9-F1
#
_cell.length_a   1.000
_cell.length_b   1.000
_cell.length_c   1.000
_cell.angle_alpha   90.00
_cell.angle_beta   90.00
_cell.angle_gamma   90.00
#
_symmetry.space_group_name_H-M   'P 1'
#
loop_
_entity.id
_entity.type
_entity.pdbx_description
1 polymer ?
#
loop_
_entity_poly.entity_id
_entity_poly.type
_entity_poly.pdbx_seq_one_letter_code
_entity_poly.pdbx_strand_id
1 'polypeptide(L)'
;MQCRQLIVLNCGCKYSYLLNTAASISSSLDDSSLLNPLDAEYAQNAKKVVSRNYRLCMFVECFKCFRLSERHRLIAEGRLPPITYRWQKELWAKRERFGIYGLASGVDPGELWPSIEEVQEEEAIGWYEKYNDLLKIVKYSESSERAAALARLEEVTAAEKKYPELLKEFLENRKEVAPKKSKEELEKEQRARDMLEYYGYEILPRDPRFPVLFEKMTEAKKKAAKLAEKEELSAKKLMSRKQEKMEKKEKKDAL
;
A
#
# COMPACT_ATOMS: atom_id res chain seq x y z
N MET A 1 10.71 30.41 11.13
CA MET A 1 11.92 31.12 11.61
C MET A 1 13.17 30.48 11.00
N GLN A 2 13.29 30.55 9.68
CA GLN A 2 14.43 30.04 8.92
C GLN A 2 15.47 31.16 8.79
N CYS A 3 16.55 31.07 9.56
CA CYS A 3 17.82 31.78 9.33
C CYS A 3 18.94 31.03 10.07
N ARG A 4 19.20 29.81 9.62
CA ARG A 4 20.39 29.03 10.00
C ARG A 4 20.87 28.34 8.74
N GLN A 5 21.76 29.00 8.01
CA GLN A 5 22.83 28.39 7.23
C GLN A 5 23.59 29.46 6.42
N LEU A 6 24.91 29.28 6.38
CA LEU A 6 25.85 29.83 5.40
C LEU A 6 26.30 31.30 5.58
N ILE A 7 27.14 31.53 6.60
CA ILE A 7 28.29 32.46 6.46
C ILE A 7 29.50 31.81 7.14
N VAL A 8 29.91 30.66 6.63
CA VAL A 8 31.25 30.09 6.84
C VAL A 8 31.63 29.49 5.48
N LEU A 9 32.88 29.67 5.05
CA LEU A 9 33.45 29.27 3.75
C LEU A 9 33.37 30.33 2.65
N ASN A 10 34.18 31.39 2.79
CA ASN A 10 35.05 31.90 1.72
C ASN A 10 35.79 33.16 2.18
N CYS A 11 36.78 32.99 3.06
CA CYS A 11 37.90 33.91 3.09
C CYS A 11 39.15 33.05 2.95
N GLY A 12 39.40 32.67 1.69
CA GLY A 12 40.53 31.85 1.32
C GLY A 12 41.81 32.57 1.71
N CYS A 13 42.57 31.92 2.61
CA CYS A 13 44.01 32.03 2.67
C CYS A 13 44.60 31.82 1.27
N LYS A 14 44.76 32.90 0.50
CA LYS A 14 45.53 32.92 -0.76
C LYS A 14 46.74 33.86 -0.69
N TYR A 15 47.17 34.27 0.50
CA TYR A 15 48.32 35.17 0.68
C TYR A 15 49.42 34.65 1.61
N SER A 16 49.42 33.38 2.01
CA SER A 16 50.61 32.79 2.67
C SER A 16 51.73 32.49 1.66
N TYR A 17 51.39 32.14 0.41
CA TYR A 17 52.39 31.79 -0.61
C TYR A 17 53.10 33.02 -1.22
N LEU A 18 52.48 34.19 -1.21
CA LEU A 18 53.05 35.42 -1.78
C LEU A 18 54.03 36.14 -0.85
N LEU A 19 53.91 35.94 0.46
CA LEU A 19 54.86 36.48 1.44
C LEU A 19 56.22 35.75 1.37
N ASN A 20 56.20 34.43 1.13
CA ASN A 20 57.44 33.65 0.99
C ASN A 20 58.15 33.88 -0.36
N THR A 21 57.42 34.13 -1.45
CA THR A 21 58.04 34.46 -2.76
C THR A 21 58.63 35.86 -2.78
N ALA A 22 57.99 36.85 -2.15
CA ALA A 22 58.55 38.21 -2.05
C ALA A 22 59.84 38.26 -1.21
N ALA A 23 59.94 37.48 -0.13
CA ALA A 23 61.15 37.36 0.69
C ALA A 23 62.29 36.61 -0.05
N SER A 24 61.94 35.68 -0.95
CA SER A 24 62.91 34.97 -1.79
C SER A 24 63.47 35.87 -2.90
N ILE A 25 62.65 36.78 -3.46
CA ILE A 25 63.10 37.72 -4.49
C ILE A 25 64.00 38.81 -3.88
N SER A 26 63.71 39.27 -2.65
CA SER A 26 64.53 40.31 -1.99
C SER A 26 65.93 39.85 -1.58
N SER A 27 66.15 38.54 -1.42
CA SER A 27 67.46 37.98 -1.06
C SER A 27 68.33 37.62 -2.28
N SER A 28 67.79 37.74 -3.50
CA SER A 28 68.47 37.38 -4.75
C SER A 28 68.88 38.57 -5.64
N LEU A 29 68.65 39.79 -5.18
CA LEU A 29 68.87 41.03 -5.95
C LEU A 29 69.87 42.00 -5.29
N ASP A 30 70.77 41.48 -4.45
CA ASP A 30 71.89 42.27 -3.92
C ASP A 30 73.14 42.24 -4.83
N ASP A 31 73.13 41.41 -5.88
CA ASP A 31 74.18 41.37 -6.92
C ASP A 31 73.64 41.84 -8.28
N SER A 32 73.48 43.15 -8.49
CA SER A 32 73.32 43.69 -9.85
C SER A 32 73.85 45.12 -9.96
N SER A 33 75.17 45.26 -10.10
CA SER A 33 75.85 46.50 -10.48
C SER A 33 75.68 46.89 -11.95
N LEU A 34 74.65 46.38 -12.64
CA LEU A 34 74.37 46.68 -14.05
C LEU A 34 72.86 46.60 -14.33
N LEU A 35 72.08 47.64 -13.98
CA LEU A 35 70.70 47.78 -14.43
C LEU A 35 70.45 49.21 -14.91
N ASN A 36 69.76 49.35 -16.05
CA ASN A 36 69.50 50.63 -16.70
C ASN A 36 68.60 51.53 -15.83
N PRO A 37 68.77 52.87 -15.87
CA PRO A 37 68.02 53.80 -15.02
C PRO A 37 66.49 53.75 -15.19
N LEU A 38 65.98 53.22 -16.31
CA LEU A 38 64.55 52.99 -16.54
C LEU A 38 63.98 51.82 -15.70
N ASP A 39 64.79 50.82 -15.34
CA ASP A 39 64.37 49.66 -14.56
C ASP A 39 64.33 49.97 -13.05
N ALA A 40 65.17 50.92 -12.60
CA ALA A 40 65.16 51.41 -11.22
C ALA A 40 63.88 52.19 -10.88
N GLU A 41 63.34 52.95 -11.83
CA GLU A 41 62.09 53.70 -11.66
C GLU A 41 60.86 52.76 -11.65
N TYR A 42 60.89 51.71 -12.48
CA TYR A 42 59.88 50.64 -12.47
C TYR A 42 59.89 49.84 -11.16
N ALA A 43 61.07 49.52 -10.61
CA ALA A 43 61.22 48.85 -9.33
C ALA A 43 60.74 49.72 -8.14
N GLN A 44 60.99 51.03 -8.17
CA GLN A 44 60.49 51.95 -7.15
C GLN A 44 58.97 52.14 -7.22
N ASN A 45 58.39 52.19 -8.43
CA ASN A 45 56.94 52.25 -8.61
C ASN A 45 56.26 50.94 -8.21
N ALA A 46 56.87 49.77 -8.50
CA ALA A 46 56.41 48.48 -8.01
C ALA A 46 56.40 48.42 -6.48
N LYS A 47 57.48 48.87 -5.82
CA LYS A 47 57.54 48.98 -4.34
C LYS A 47 56.46 49.91 -3.77
N LYS A 48 56.18 51.04 -4.43
CA LYS A 48 55.10 51.98 -4.02
C LYS A 48 53.71 51.38 -4.21
N VAL A 49 53.41 50.72 -5.33
CA VAL A 49 52.12 50.06 -5.62
C VAL A 49 51.87 48.90 -4.65
N VAL A 50 52.89 48.09 -4.39
CA VAL A 50 52.85 47.01 -3.41
C VAL A 50 52.60 47.56 -2.00
N SER A 51 53.29 48.64 -1.58
CA SER A 51 53.04 49.28 -0.27
C SER A 51 51.65 49.90 -0.12
N ARG A 52 51.10 50.48 -1.21
CA ARG A 52 49.74 51.03 -1.25
C ARG A 52 48.70 49.93 -1.17
N ASN A 53 48.89 48.81 -1.88
CA ASN A 53 48.00 47.65 -1.82
C ASN A 53 48.04 46.95 -0.46
N TYR A 54 49.19 46.87 0.21
CA TYR A 54 49.26 46.35 1.59
C TYR A 54 48.54 47.26 2.59
N ARG A 55 48.65 48.59 2.45
CA ARG A 55 47.88 49.52 3.28
C ARG A 55 46.38 49.43 3.04
N LEU A 56 45.94 49.30 1.79
CA LEU A 56 44.51 49.15 1.47
C LEU A 56 43.96 47.78 1.90
N CYS A 57 44.74 46.71 1.80
CA CYS A 57 44.33 45.38 2.26
C CYS A 57 44.21 45.33 3.79
N MET A 58 45.19 45.88 4.52
CA MET A 58 45.07 46.08 5.98
C MET A 58 43.89 46.98 6.35
N PHE A 59 43.62 48.05 5.59
CA PHE A 59 42.54 48.98 5.92
C PHE A 59 41.14 48.35 5.70
N VAL A 60 40.96 47.55 4.64
CA VAL A 60 39.66 46.93 4.30
C VAL A 60 39.36 45.67 5.13
N GLU A 61 40.38 44.88 5.50
CA GLU A 61 40.20 43.76 6.44
C GLU A 61 39.99 44.26 7.88
N CYS A 62 40.65 45.35 8.28
CA CYS A 62 40.49 45.91 9.62
C CYS A 62 39.13 46.65 9.79
N PHE A 63 38.62 47.34 8.77
CA PHE A 63 37.37 48.10 8.88
C PHE A 63 36.12 47.22 9.10
N LYS A 64 36.11 45.97 8.61
CA LYS A 64 34.99 45.05 8.86
C LYS A 64 35.01 44.44 10.25
N CYS A 65 36.19 44.24 10.86
CA CYS A 65 36.31 43.77 12.24
C CYS A 65 35.98 44.85 13.29
N PHE A 66 36.12 46.14 12.95
CA PHE A 66 35.89 47.24 13.90
C PHE A 66 34.42 47.43 14.34
N ARG A 67 33.43 46.95 13.55
CA ARG A 67 32.00 46.99 13.92
C ARG A 67 31.50 45.72 14.62
N LEU A 68 32.36 44.74 14.86
CA LEU A 68 31.99 43.54 15.61
C LEU A 68 32.03 43.85 17.11
N SER A 69 31.01 43.37 17.83
CA SER A 69 31.09 43.29 19.30
C SER A 69 32.35 42.51 19.69
N GLU A 70 32.95 42.89 20.81
CA GLU A 70 34.17 42.27 21.34
C GLU A 70 34.13 40.73 21.31
N ARG A 71 32.98 40.15 21.64
CA ARG A 71 32.75 38.70 21.55
C ARG A 71 32.97 38.13 20.14
N HIS A 72 32.40 38.77 19.11
CA HIS A 72 32.54 38.32 17.73
C HIS A 72 33.95 38.54 17.20
N ARG A 73 34.63 39.60 17.67
CA ARG A 73 36.05 39.83 17.36
C ARG A 73 36.91 38.68 17.90
N LEU A 74 36.71 38.29 19.15
CA LEU A 74 37.44 37.16 19.75
C LEU A 74 37.19 35.84 19.01
N ILE A 75 35.93 35.56 18.62
CA ILE A 75 35.59 34.37 17.85
C ILE A 75 36.31 34.37 16.48
N ALA A 76 36.35 35.51 15.79
CA ALA A 76 37.04 35.64 14.49
C ALA A 76 38.57 35.46 14.62
N GLU A 77 39.15 35.90 15.74
CA GLU A 77 40.56 35.70 16.08
C GLU A 77 40.86 34.26 16.57
N GLY A 78 39.85 33.40 16.71
CA GLY A 78 39.99 32.05 17.28
C GLY A 78 40.26 32.05 18.79
N ARG A 79 40.03 33.17 19.47
CA ARG A 79 40.21 33.35 20.91
C ARG A 79 38.95 33.01 21.68
N LEU A 80 39.12 32.69 22.97
CA LEU A 80 38.02 32.27 23.82
C LEU A 80 37.08 33.45 24.13
N PRO A 81 35.78 33.38 23.78
CA PRO A 81 34.84 34.43 24.11
C PRO A 81 34.46 34.41 25.61
N PRO A 82 34.28 35.58 26.24
CA PRO A 82 33.88 35.67 27.64
C PRO A 82 32.47 35.07 27.87
N ILE A 83 32.25 34.51 29.06
CA ILE A 83 30.95 33.98 29.50
C ILE A 83 30.13 35.13 30.05
N THR A 84 29.12 35.59 29.32
CA THR A 84 28.26 36.71 29.71
C THR A 84 26.84 36.28 30.06
N TYR A 85 26.31 35.26 29.39
CA TYR A 85 24.91 34.84 29.53
C TYR A 85 24.75 33.63 30.45
N ARG A 86 23.57 33.49 31.07
CA ARG A 86 23.24 32.37 31.95
C ARG A 86 23.30 31.02 31.23
N TRP A 87 22.72 30.93 30.03
CA TRP A 87 22.72 29.71 29.22
C TRP A 87 24.12 29.22 28.85
N GLN A 88 25.12 30.12 28.76
CA GLN A 88 26.51 29.72 28.49
C GLN A 88 27.17 28.97 29.66
N LYS A 89 26.54 29.01 30.84
CA LYS A 89 26.97 28.27 32.03
C LYS A 89 26.33 26.88 32.11
N GLU A 90 25.31 26.60 31.29
CA GLU A 90 24.65 25.31 31.25
C GLU A 90 25.56 24.23 30.63
N LEU A 91 25.35 22.96 31.00
CA LEU A 91 26.20 21.84 30.61
C LEU A 91 26.34 21.66 29.09
N TRP A 92 25.24 21.81 28.34
CA TRP A 92 25.28 21.67 26.88
C TRP A 92 26.17 22.75 26.22
N ALA A 93 26.15 23.98 26.72
CA ALA A 93 26.97 25.07 26.20
C ALA A 93 28.45 24.92 26.60
N LYS A 94 28.72 24.33 27.78
CA LYS A 94 30.07 23.91 28.19
C LYS A 94 30.61 22.82 27.26
N ARG A 95 29.81 21.80 26.94
CA ARG A 95 30.16 20.72 25.98
C ARG A 95 30.48 21.28 24.60
N GLU A 96 29.64 22.18 24.08
CA GLU A 96 29.87 22.84 22.79
C GLU A 96 31.17 23.65 22.79
N ARG A 97 31.40 24.45 23.84
CA ARG A 97 32.63 25.23 24.00
C ARG A 97 33.87 24.35 24.07
N PHE A 98 33.82 23.25 24.82
CA PHE A 98 34.91 22.29 24.91
C PHE A 98 35.17 21.62 23.55
N GLY A 99 34.12 21.31 22.77
CA GLY A 99 34.26 20.79 21.41
C GLY A 99 34.96 21.75 20.44
N ILE A 100 34.74 23.07 20.58
CA ILE A 100 35.33 24.10 19.70
C ILE A 100 36.77 24.44 20.11
N TYR A 101 37.01 24.68 21.41
CA TYR A 101 38.28 25.23 21.90
C TYR A 101 39.14 24.20 22.66
N GLY A 102 38.63 22.99 22.89
CA GLY A 102 39.32 21.95 23.66
C GLY A 102 39.66 22.38 25.08
N LEU A 103 40.85 22.00 25.56
CA LEU A 103 41.36 22.31 26.89
C LEU A 103 41.59 23.82 27.11
N ALA A 104 41.76 24.61 26.05
CA ALA A 104 41.89 26.07 26.16
C ALA A 104 40.61 26.74 26.69
N SER A 105 39.48 26.03 26.69
CA SER A 105 38.21 26.51 27.25
C SER A 105 38.20 26.60 28.78
N GLY A 106 39.11 25.91 29.47
CA GLY A 106 39.16 25.84 30.93
C GLY A 106 38.00 25.06 31.56
N VAL A 107 37.24 24.29 30.76
CA VAL A 107 36.20 23.38 31.26
C VAL A 107 36.84 22.05 31.65
N ASP A 108 36.52 21.56 32.84
CA ASP A 108 36.98 20.25 33.31
C ASP A 108 36.27 19.14 32.51
N PRO A 109 36.99 18.23 31.83
CA PRO A 109 36.39 17.11 31.10
C PRO A 109 35.52 16.20 31.98
N GLY A 110 35.78 16.11 33.28
CA GLY A 110 34.99 15.30 34.21
C GLY A 110 33.53 15.77 34.34
N GLU A 111 33.31 17.09 34.30
CA GLU A 111 31.97 17.69 34.39
C GLU A 111 31.13 17.48 33.11
N LEU A 112 31.77 17.11 32.00
CA LEU A 112 31.06 16.95 30.72
C LEU A 112 30.29 15.64 30.64
N TRP A 113 30.70 14.62 31.39
CA TRP A 113 30.00 13.35 31.45
C TRP A 113 28.69 13.49 32.22
N PRO A 114 27.66 12.69 31.88
CA PRO A 114 26.42 12.68 32.64
C PRO A 114 26.69 12.28 34.09
N SER A 115 25.90 12.86 35.00
CA SER A 115 26.00 12.51 36.41
C SER A 115 25.41 11.12 36.67
N ILE A 116 25.77 10.51 37.80
CA ILE A 116 25.20 9.21 38.20
C ILE A 116 23.67 9.30 38.32
N GLU A 117 23.16 10.44 38.78
CA GLU A 117 21.72 10.70 38.90
C GLU A 117 21.04 10.74 37.52
N GLU A 118 21.64 11.45 36.55
CA GLU A 118 21.12 11.51 35.17
C GLU A 118 21.08 10.12 34.52
N VAL A 119 22.13 9.30 34.72
CA VAL A 119 22.18 7.92 34.21
C VAL A 119 21.10 7.05 34.84
N GLN A 120 20.86 7.18 36.16
CA GLN A 120 19.82 6.43 36.85
C GLN A 120 18.42 6.85 36.40
N GLU A 121 18.19 8.14 36.15
CA GLU A 121 16.94 8.63 35.57
C GLU A 121 16.71 8.04 34.18
N GLU A 122 17.73 8.03 33.31
CA GLU A 122 17.65 7.44 31.97
C GLU A 122 17.32 5.94 32.03
N GLU A 123 17.99 5.19 32.91
CA GLU A 123 17.72 3.78 33.15
C GLU A 123 16.30 3.54 33.71
N ALA A 124 15.81 4.42 34.58
CA ALA A 124 14.47 4.33 35.18
C ALA A 124 13.35 4.58 34.18
N ILE A 125 13.56 5.38 33.12
CA ILE A 125 12.54 5.58 32.08
C ILE A 125 12.29 4.27 31.30
N GLY A 126 13.27 3.35 31.26
CA GLY A 126 13.04 1.97 30.82
C GLY A 126 12.73 1.81 29.33
N TRP A 127 13.19 2.73 28.46
CA TRP A 127 12.98 2.63 27.00
C TRP A 127 13.63 1.40 26.38
N TYR A 128 14.70 0.88 27.00
CA TYR A 128 15.51 -0.20 26.46
C TYR A 128 15.43 -1.44 27.33
N GLU A 129 15.03 -2.55 26.71
CA GLU A 129 15.01 -3.86 27.36
C GLU A 129 16.25 -4.67 27.00
N LYS A 130 16.56 -5.66 27.85
CA LYS A 130 17.65 -6.59 27.59
C LYS A 130 17.24 -7.53 26.47
N TYR A 131 18.12 -7.69 25.48
CA TYR A 131 17.91 -8.56 24.32
C TYR A 131 17.46 -9.99 24.68
N ASN A 132 18.07 -10.58 25.71
CA ASN A 132 17.74 -11.93 26.16
C ASN A 132 16.30 -12.07 26.69
N ASP A 133 15.73 -11.01 27.24
CA ASP A 133 14.38 -11.05 27.79
C ASP A 133 13.36 -10.89 26.66
N LEU A 134 13.61 -9.99 25.70
CA LEU A 134 12.85 -9.89 24.46
C LEU A 134 12.82 -11.21 23.68
N LEU A 135 13.96 -11.90 23.57
CA LEU A 135 14.00 -13.21 22.92
C LEU A 135 13.11 -14.26 23.58
N LYS A 136 12.99 -14.25 24.91
CA LYS A 136 12.09 -15.16 25.63
C LYS A 136 10.64 -14.83 25.34
N ILE A 137 10.30 -13.54 25.33
CA ILE A 137 8.94 -13.06 25.03
C ILE A 137 8.53 -13.48 23.62
N VAL A 138 9.40 -13.26 22.63
CA VAL A 138 9.13 -13.66 21.23
C VAL A 138 8.98 -15.18 21.09
N LYS A 139 9.86 -15.97 21.72
CA LYS A 139 9.74 -17.43 21.69
C LYS A 139 8.44 -17.91 22.34
N TYR A 140 8.04 -17.29 23.43
CA TYR A 140 6.78 -17.59 24.11
C TYR A 140 5.58 -17.25 23.22
N SER A 141 5.55 -16.05 22.61
CA SER A 141 4.46 -15.64 21.72
C SER A 141 4.34 -16.58 20.51
N GLU A 142 5.46 -16.89 19.85
CA GLU A 142 5.47 -17.83 18.72
C GLU A 142 4.94 -19.22 19.12
N SER A 143 5.32 -19.72 20.30
CA SER A 143 4.86 -21.01 20.78
C SER A 143 3.36 -21.02 21.06
N SER A 144 2.82 -19.94 21.63
CA SER A 144 1.40 -19.78 21.91
C SER A 144 0.59 -19.67 20.63
N GLU A 145 1.06 -18.90 19.65
CA GLU A 145 0.40 -18.77 18.35
C GLU A 145 0.38 -20.10 17.60
N ARG A 146 1.49 -20.85 17.61
CA ARG A 146 1.55 -22.19 17.02
C ARG A 146 0.58 -23.16 17.70
N ALA A 147 0.51 -23.15 19.03
CA ALA A 147 -0.43 -23.99 19.76
C ALA A 147 -1.90 -23.65 19.42
N ALA A 148 -2.24 -22.37 19.34
CA ALA A 148 -3.59 -21.93 18.95
C ALA A 148 -3.93 -22.32 17.50
N ALA A 149 -2.98 -22.21 16.58
CA ALA A 149 -3.15 -22.62 15.19
C ALA A 149 -3.38 -24.14 15.09
N LEU A 150 -2.62 -24.94 15.84
CA LEU A 150 -2.79 -26.39 15.88
C LEU A 150 -4.15 -26.79 16.45
N ALA A 151 -4.58 -26.19 17.58
CA ALA A 151 -5.89 -26.45 18.15
C ALA A 151 -7.03 -26.14 17.16
N ARG A 152 -6.93 -25.01 16.43
CA ARG A 152 -7.89 -24.67 15.37
C ARG A 152 -7.89 -25.70 14.24
N LEU A 153 -6.73 -26.19 13.81
CA LEU A 153 -6.66 -27.24 12.79
C LEU A 153 -7.29 -28.53 13.29
N GLU A 154 -7.07 -28.92 14.54
CA GLU A 154 -7.72 -30.09 15.14
C GLU A 154 -9.25 -29.95 15.15
N GLU A 155 -9.77 -28.78 15.52
CA GLU A 155 -11.21 -28.49 15.46
C GLU A 155 -11.77 -28.60 14.03
N VAL A 156 -11.09 -28.01 13.05
CA VAL A 156 -11.49 -28.08 11.63
C VAL A 156 -11.48 -29.52 11.15
N THR A 157 -10.43 -30.30 11.43
CA THR A 157 -10.36 -31.70 11.02
C THR A 157 -11.46 -32.55 11.68
N ALA A 158 -11.84 -32.25 12.93
CA ALA A 158 -12.97 -32.89 13.58
C ALA A 158 -14.31 -32.53 12.94
N ALA A 159 -14.48 -31.29 12.48
CA ALA A 159 -15.66 -30.83 11.74
C ALA A 159 -15.72 -31.45 10.34
N GLU A 160 -14.60 -31.53 9.62
CA GLU A 160 -14.49 -32.17 8.30
C GLU A 160 -14.90 -33.65 8.34
N LYS A 161 -14.50 -34.38 9.40
CA LYS A 161 -14.92 -35.78 9.60
C LYS A 161 -16.44 -35.93 9.77
N LYS A 162 -17.11 -34.95 10.38
CA LYS A 162 -18.57 -34.93 10.60
C LYS A 162 -19.35 -34.42 9.39
N TYR A 163 -18.70 -33.65 8.51
CA TYR A 163 -19.31 -33.05 7.33
C TYR A 163 -20.04 -34.02 6.38
N PRO A 164 -19.51 -35.22 6.01
CA PRO A 164 -20.19 -36.09 5.05
C PRO A 164 -21.53 -36.64 5.57
N GLU A 165 -21.66 -36.84 6.88
CA GLU A 165 -22.92 -37.28 7.51
C GLU A 165 -23.94 -36.15 7.48
N LEU A 166 -23.55 -34.95 7.93
CA LEU A 166 -24.38 -33.75 7.88
C LEU A 166 -24.84 -33.40 6.45
N LEU A 167 -23.97 -33.61 5.46
CA LEU A 167 -24.31 -33.39 4.06
C LEU A 167 -25.40 -34.36 3.58
N LYS A 168 -25.33 -35.64 3.98
CA LYS A 168 -26.36 -36.62 3.64
C LYS A 168 -27.71 -36.23 4.25
N GLU A 169 -27.72 -35.91 5.54
CA GLU A 169 -28.93 -35.46 6.25
C GLU A 169 -29.52 -34.20 5.60
N PHE A 170 -28.69 -33.21 5.24
CA PHE A 170 -29.15 -32.00 4.55
C PHE A 170 -29.77 -32.30 3.18
N LEU A 171 -29.16 -33.19 2.40
CA LEU A 171 -29.66 -33.58 1.09
C LEU A 171 -30.97 -34.38 1.19
N GLU A 172 -31.10 -35.23 2.20
CA GLU A 172 -32.33 -35.97 2.50
C GLU A 172 -33.46 -35.01 2.89
N ASN A 173 -33.20 -34.11 3.85
CA ASN A 173 -34.15 -33.06 4.22
C ASN A 173 -34.55 -32.20 3.02
N ARG A 174 -33.61 -31.83 2.13
CA ARG A 174 -33.92 -31.06 0.92
C ARG A 174 -34.79 -31.83 -0.08
N LYS A 175 -34.62 -33.15 -0.20
CA LYS A 175 -35.47 -34.01 -1.04
C LYS A 175 -36.87 -34.20 -0.45
N GLU A 176 -36.99 -34.18 0.87
CA GLU A 176 -38.28 -34.21 1.56
C GLU A 176 -39.03 -32.88 1.45
N VAL A 177 -38.30 -31.76 1.54
CA VAL A 177 -38.85 -30.40 1.43
C VAL A 177 -39.14 -29.99 -0.01
N ALA A 178 -38.44 -30.57 -1.00
CA ALA A 178 -38.86 -30.44 -2.39
C ALA A 178 -40.29 -31.01 -2.49
N PRO A 179 -41.30 -30.20 -2.86
CA PRO A 179 -42.67 -30.67 -2.88
C PRO A 179 -42.75 -31.78 -3.91
N LYS A 180 -42.80 -33.02 -3.45
CA LYS A 180 -43.31 -34.13 -4.24
C LYS A 180 -44.74 -33.72 -4.52
N LYS A 181 -44.96 -33.04 -5.65
CA LYS A 181 -46.28 -32.58 -6.08
C LYS A 181 -47.23 -33.74 -5.83
N SER A 182 -48.21 -33.52 -4.97
CA SER A 182 -49.09 -34.61 -4.58
C SER A 182 -49.74 -35.17 -5.85
N LYS A 183 -50.11 -36.45 -5.85
CA LYS A 183 -50.79 -37.04 -7.01
C LYS A 183 -51.96 -36.17 -7.48
N GLU A 184 -52.65 -35.54 -6.53
CA GLU A 184 -53.74 -34.60 -6.78
C GLU A 184 -53.31 -33.30 -7.50
N GLU A 185 -52.15 -32.73 -7.19
CA GLU A 185 -51.62 -31.55 -7.89
C GLU A 185 -51.22 -31.88 -9.32
N LEU A 186 -50.61 -33.06 -9.54
CA LEU A 186 -50.27 -33.55 -10.87
C LEU A 186 -51.53 -33.77 -11.72
N GLU A 187 -52.59 -34.34 -11.14
CA GLU A 187 -53.87 -34.49 -11.82
C GLU A 187 -54.52 -33.14 -12.16
N LYS A 188 -54.46 -32.16 -11.25
CA LYS A 188 -54.96 -30.80 -11.50
C LYS A 188 -54.19 -30.11 -12.62
N GLU A 189 -52.87 -30.29 -12.68
CA GLU A 189 -52.02 -29.77 -13.75
C GLU A 189 -52.31 -30.45 -15.10
N GLN A 190 -52.51 -31.78 -15.11
CA GLN A 190 -52.90 -32.51 -16.32
C GLN A 190 -54.26 -32.01 -16.85
N ARG A 191 -55.27 -31.88 -15.98
CA ARG A 191 -56.59 -31.34 -16.39
C ARG A 191 -56.50 -29.92 -16.94
N ALA A 192 -55.64 -29.07 -16.36
CA ALA A 192 -55.41 -27.72 -16.88
C ALA A 192 -54.74 -27.73 -18.25
N ARG A 193 -53.78 -28.64 -18.50
CA ARG A 193 -53.14 -28.83 -19.81
C ARG A 193 -54.13 -29.31 -20.86
N ASP A 194 -54.95 -30.30 -20.54
CA ASP A 194 -55.98 -30.83 -21.45
C ASP A 194 -56.97 -29.75 -21.90
N MET A 195 -57.29 -28.82 -20.99
CA MET A 195 -58.15 -27.68 -21.24
C MET A 195 -57.47 -26.63 -22.13
N LEU A 196 -56.21 -26.32 -21.87
CA LEU A 196 -55.40 -25.42 -22.71
C LEU A 196 -55.29 -25.95 -24.14
N GLU A 197 -55.07 -27.25 -24.31
CA GLU A 197 -54.98 -27.88 -25.64
C GLU A 197 -56.30 -27.80 -26.42
N TYR A 198 -57.44 -27.96 -25.74
CA TYR A 198 -58.75 -27.94 -26.40
C TYR A 198 -59.25 -26.52 -26.69
N TYR A 199 -59.09 -25.58 -25.76
CA TYR A 199 -59.61 -24.22 -25.87
C TYR A 199 -58.59 -23.20 -26.41
N GLY A 200 -57.29 -23.51 -26.33
CA GLY A 200 -56.21 -22.66 -26.83
C GLY A 200 -55.80 -21.52 -25.89
N TYR A 201 -56.42 -21.39 -24.70
CA TYR A 201 -56.07 -20.40 -23.68
C TYR A 201 -56.03 -21.02 -22.29
N GLU A 202 -55.23 -20.42 -21.39
CA GLU A 202 -55.00 -20.94 -20.04
C GLU A 202 -56.20 -20.66 -19.13
N ILE A 203 -56.70 -21.71 -18.47
CA ILE A 203 -57.79 -21.64 -17.49
C ILE A 203 -57.28 -22.29 -16.20
N LEU A 204 -57.34 -21.54 -15.08
CA LEU A 204 -56.83 -22.03 -13.81
C LEU A 204 -57.83 -22.98 -13.15
N PRO A 205 -57.38 -24.09 -12.50
CA PRO A 205 -58.26 -24.99 -11.75
C PRO A 205 -59.02 -24.34 -10.58
N ARG A 206 -58.61 -23.14 -10.16
CA ARG A 206 -59.25 -22.37 -9.09
C ARG A 206 -60.48 -21.59 -9.58
N ASP A 207 -60.62 -21.37 -10.87
CA ASP A 207 -61.71 -20.55 -11.41
C ASP A 207 -63.04 -21.30 -11.37
N PRO A 208 -64.15 -20.64 -10.99
CA PRO A 208 -65.47 -21.28 -10.92
C PRO A 208 -65.98 -21.76 -12.28
N ARG A 209 -65.37 -21.29 -13.37
CA ARG A 209 -65.69 -21.67 -14.75
C ARG A 209 -65.10 -23.03 -15.14
N PHE A 210 -64.04 -23.45 -14.44
CA PHE A 210 -63.28 -24.66 -14.76
C PHE A 210 -64.13 -25.94 -14.84
N PRO A 211 -64.94 -26.32 -13.82
CA PRO A 211 -65.70 -27.57 -13.86
C PRO A 211 -66.70 -27.62 -15.03
N VAL A 212 -67.41 -26.51 -15.28
CA VAL A 212 -68.42 -26.42 -16.35
C VAL A 212 -67.79 -26.56 -17.74
N LEU A 213 -66.63 -25.93 -17.97
CA LEU A 213 -65.94 -26.02 -19.25
C LEU A 213 -65.28 -27.39 -19.44
N PHE A 214 -64.75 -27.97 -18.38
CA PHE A 214 -64.15 -29.31 -18.42
C PHE A 214 -65.20 -30.37 -18.78
N GLU A 215 -66.38 -30.33 -18.17
CA GLU A 215 -67.50 -31.23 -18.52
C GLU A 215 -67.86 -31.12 -20.00
N LYS A 216 -68.02 -29.90 -20.52
CA LYS A 216 -68.31 -29.65 -21.94
C LYS A 216 -67.21 -30.18 -22.87
N MET A 217 -65.93 -30.00 -22.50
CA MET A 217 -64.80 -30.57 -23.22
C MET A 217 -64.86 -32.10 -23.26
N THR A 218 -65.09 -32.76 -22.10
CA THR A 218 -65.14 -34.23 -22.04
C THR A 218 -66.34 -34.80 -22.82
N GLU A 219 -67.49 -34.13 -22.79
CA GLU A 219 -68.66 -34.52 -23.57
C GLU A 219 -68.43 -34.36 -25.08
N ALA A 220 -67.78 -33.27 -25.50
CA ALA A 220 -67.42 -33.04 -26.90
C ALA A 220 -66.43 -34.11 -27.38
N LYS A 221 -65.37 -34.40 -26.61
CA LYS A 221 -64.40 -35.47 -26.91
C LYS A 221 -65.09 -36.84 -26.97
N LYS A 222 -66.01 -37.16 -26.06
CA LYS A 222 -66.79 -38.42 -26.08
C LYS A 222 -67.71 -38.51 -27.30
N LYS A 223 -68.36 -37.41 -27.70
CA LYS A 223 -69.22 -37.38 -28.90
C LYS A 223 -68.39 -37.52 -30.17
N ALA A 224 -67.25 -36.83 -30.27
CA ALA A 224 -66.32 -36.95 -31.37
C ALA A 224 -65.75 -38.37 -31.49
N ALA A 225 -65.34 -38.98 -30.37
CA ALA A 225 -64.86 -40.37 -30.35
C ALA A 225 -65.93 -41.35 -30.84
N LYS A 226 -67.19 -41.20 -30.42
CA LYS A 226 -68.31 -42.04 -30.89
C LYS A 226 -68.61 -41.86 -32.37
N LEU A 227 -68.41 -40.66 -32.92
CA LEU A 227 -68.60 -40.40 -34.36
C LEU A 227 -67.42 -40.99 -35.15
N ALA A 228 -66.19 -40.77 -34.70
CA ALA A 228 -64.99 -41.37 -35.29
C ALA A 228 -65.07 -42.91 -35.29
N GLU A 229 -65.52 -43.52 -34.19
CA GLU A 229 -65.70 -44.99 -34.11
C GLU A 229 -66.75 -45.49 -35.13
N LYS A 230 -67.86 -44.76 -35.30
CA LYS A 230 -68.87 -45.09 -36.31
C LYS A 230 -68.35 -44.90 -37.73
N GLU A 231 -67.59 -43.84 -37.98
CA GLU A 231 -66.96 -43.55 -39.26
C GLU A 231 -65.92 -44.62 -39.59
N GLU A 232 -65.07 -45.02 -38.65
CA GLU A 232 -64.13 -46.12 -38.80
C GLU A 232 -64.82 -47.46 -39.08
N LEU A 233 -65.89 -47.78 -38.35
CA LEU A 233 -66.68 -48.99 -38.59
C LEU A 233 -67.35 -48.97 -39.96
N SER A 234 -67.85 -47.81 -40.40
CA SER A 234 -68.46 -47.65 -41.72
C SER A 234 -67.42 -47.69 -42.84
N ALA A 235 -66.25 -47.09 -42.65
CA ALA A 235 -65.12 -47.12 -43.57
C ALA A 235 -64.56 -48.54 -43.70
N LYS A 236 -64.41 -49.28 -42.60
CA LYS A 236 -64.04 -50.71 -42.61
C LYS A 236 -65.04 -51.55 -43.41
N LYS A 237 -66.36 -51.31 -43.25
CA LYS A 237 -67.42 -51.97 -44.04
C LYS A 237 -67.43 -51.56 -45.52
N LEU A 238 -67.04 -50.32 -45.84
CA LEU A 238 -66.99 -49.81 -47.21
C LEU A 238 -65.73 -50.31 -47.94
N MET A 239 -64.62 -50.44 -47.24
CA MET A 239 -63.39 -51.07 -47.72
C MET A 239 -63.59 -52.58 -47.98
N SER A 240 -64.25 -53.31 -47.08
CA SER A 240 -64.59 -54.72 -47.31
C SER A 240 -65.53 -54.90 -48.51
N ARG A 241 -66.56 -54.04 -48.66
CA ARG A 241 -67.44 -54.04 -49.86
C ARG A 241 -66.72 -53.66 -51.16
N LYS A 242 -65.70 -52.80 -51.12
CA LYS A 242 -64.87 -52.47 -52.30
C LYS A 242 -63.99 -53.66 -52.70
N GLN A 243 -63.41 -54.36 -51.73
CA GLN A 243 -62.65 -55.60 -51.96
C GLN A 243 -63.53 -56.67 -52.61
N GLU A 244 -64.74 -56.93 -52.08
CA GLU A 244 -65.70 -57.87 -52.68
C GLU A 244 -66.15 -57.49 -54.11
N LYS A 245 -66.20 -56.19 -54.43
CA LYS A 245 -66.54 -55.71 -55.79
C LYS A 245 -65.38 -55.81 -56.77
N MET A 246 -64.14 -55.60 -56.32
CA MET A 246 -62.93 -55.84 -57.11
C MET A 246 -62.83 -57.32 -57.48
N GLU A 247 -63.00 -58.21 -56.51
CA GLU A 247 -63.01 -59.67 -56.73
C GLU A 247 -64.12 -60.15 -57.68
N LYS A 248 -65.29 -59.47 -57.71
CA LYS A 248 -66.38 -59.78 -58.64
C LYS A 248 -66.16 -59.22 -60.05
N LYS A 249 -65.39 -58.14 -60.20
CA LYS A 249 -65.03 -57.56 -61.51
C LYS A 249 -63.96 -58.40 -62.20
N GLU A 250 -62.95 -58.83 -61.46
CA GLU A 250 -61.92 -59.76 -61.93
C GLU A 250 -62.51 -61.09 -62.41
N LYS A 251 -63.60 -61.58 -61.79
CA LYS A 251 -64.32 -62.78 -62.24
C LYS A 251 -65.20 -62.55 -63.48
N LYS A 252 -65.54 -61.31 -63.82
CA LYS A 252 -66.43 -60.96 -64.94
C LYS A 252 -65.65 -60.59 -66.20
N ASP A 253 -64.42 -60.10 -66.05
CA ASP A 253 -63.50 -59.82 -67.15
C ASP A 253 -62.72 -61.09 -67.60
N ALA A 254 -62.96 -62.24 -66.93
CA ALA A 254 -62.35 -63.54 -67.21
C ALA A 254 -63.30 -64.54 -67.92
N LEU A 255 -64.49 -64.09 -68.35
CA LEU A 255 -65.48 -64.87 -69.12
C LEU A 255 -65.74 -64.18 -70.46
#